data_AF-A0AAW2EAV4-F1
#
_entry.id   AF-A0AAW2EAV4-F1
#
_cell.length_a   1.000
_cell.length_b   1.000
_cell.length_c   1.000
_cell.angle_alpha   90.00
_cell.angle_beta   90.00
_cell.angle_gamma   90.00
#
_symmetry.space_group_name_H-M   'P 1'
#
loop_
_entity.id
_entity.type
_entity.pdbx_description
1 polymer ?
#
loop_
_entity_poly.entity_id
_entity_poly.type
_entity_poly.pdbx_seq_one_letter_code
_entity_poly.pdbx_strand_id
1 'polypeptide(L)'
;MPAIVRWLSDFHFKFPIKDYIQQRSKNNKETYFYQFSYVGNEKTETMLIGNQFTSIGTSHTDDMSYLFYMPKCKIENPAPPVEGTRDRKVVEWFTRMWTNFAKYGNPTPPFDQNLSTTWLPVTQETFNYLDIGDILNMSSINNYKSILQEMQF
;
A
#
# COMPACT_ATOMS: atom_id res chain seq x y z
N MET A 1 -13.14 3.94 -11.81
CA MET A 1 -12.26 5.13 -11.67
C MET A 1 -12.23 5.94 -12.96
N PRO A 2 -12.58 7.25 -12.93
CA PRO A 2 -12.53 8.15 -14.09
C PRO A 2 -11.13 8.19 -14.73
N ALA A 3 -11.08 8.37 -16.05
CA ALA A 3 -9.82 8.38 -16.81
C ALA A 3 -8.84 9.47 -16.33
N ILE A 4 -9.35 10.66 -16.01
CA ILE A 4 -8.52 11.77 -15.51
C ILE A 4 -7.86 11.45 -14.15
N VAL A 5 -8.59 10.81 -13.24
CA VAL A 5 -8.07 10.40 -11.93
C VAL A 5 -6.99 9.33 -12.09
N ARG A 6 -7.22 8.37 -13.00
CA ARG A 6 -6.23 7.33 -13.33
C ARG A 6 -4.95 7.95 -13.91
N TRP A 7 -5.10 8.85 -14.89
CA TRP A 7 -3.97 9.54 -15.51
C TRP A 7 -3.15 10.35 -14.50
N LEU A 8 -3.81 11.15 -13.64
CA LEU A 8 -3.14 11.90 -12.58
C LEU A 8 -2.42 10.97 -11.59
N SER A 9 -3.04 9.84 -11.22
CA SER A 9 -2.42 8.86 -10.32
C SER A 9 -1.18 8.22 -10.94
N ASP A 10 -1.26 7.88 -12.23
CA ASP A 10 -0.15 7.27 -12.95
C ASP A 10 1.01 8.28 -13.10
N PHE A 11 0.70 9.52 -13.48
CA PHE A 11 1.68 10.59 -13.69
C PHE A 11 2.38 11.04 -12.40
N HIS A 12 1.62 11.35 -11.34
CA HIS A 12 2.20 11.92 -10.12
C HIS A 12 2.82 10.89 -9.18
N PHE A 13 2.38 9.63 -9.23
CA PHE A 13 2.81 8.62 -8.27
C PHE A 13 3.37 7.37 -8.94
N LYS A 14 2.59 6.67 -9.78
CA LYS A 14 3.02 5.33 -10.22
C LYS A 14 4.26 5.37 -11.09
N PHE A 15 4.34 6.24 -12.08
CA PHE A 15 5.51 6.34 -12.96
C PHE A 15 6.80 6.71 -12.22
N PRO A 16 6.87 7.81 -11.44
CA PRO A 16 8.11 8.16 -10.74
C PRO A 16 8.52 7.10 -9.71
N ILE A 17 7.57 6.48 -9.00
CA ILE A 17 7.89 5.40 -8.04
C ILE A 17 8.43 4.16 -8.77
N LYS A 18 7.83 3.79 -9.89
CA LYS A 18 8.29 2.67 -10.73
C LYS A 18 9.72 2.88 -11.21
N ASP A 19 10.04 4.06 -11.74
CA ASP A 19 11.40 4.39 -12.17
C ASP A 19 12.41 4.33 -11.01
N TYR A 20 12.05 4.91 -9.86
CA TYR A 20 12.90 4.87 -8.65
C TYR A 20 13.19 3.44 -8.18
N ILE A 21 12.17 2.56 -8.18
CA ILE A 21 12.32 1.15 -7.80
C ILE A 21 13.26 0.42 -8.75
N GLN A 22 13.18 0.69 -10.06
CA GLN A 22 14.12 0.11 -11.02
C GLN A 22 15.56 0.52 -10.75
N GLN A 23 15.79 1.80 -10.46
CA GLN A 23 17.12 2.30 -10.13
C GLN A 23 17.66 1.65 -8.85
N ARG A 24 16.83 1.47 -7.82
CA ARG A 24 17.23 0.74 -6.59
C ARG A 24 17.51 -0.73 -6.82
N SER A 25 16.68 -1.41 -7.61
CA SER A 25 16.81 -2.83 -7.94
C SER A 25 18.13 -3.13 -8.67
N LYS A 26 18.58 -2.23 -9.57
CA LYS A 26 19.90 -2.32 -10.22
C LYS A 26 21.07 -2.27 -9.24
N ASN A 27 20.90 -1.59 -8.11
CA ASN A 27 21.92 -1.46 -7.07
C ASN A 27 21.82 -2.57 -6.00
N ASN A 28 21.07 -3.64 -6.27
CA ASN A 28 20.85 -4.78 -5.36
C ASN A 28 20.41 -4.34 -3.94
N LYS A 29 19.61 -3.27 -3.86
CA LYS A 29 18.99 -2.83 -2.60
C LYS A 29 17.60 -3.42 -2.49
N GLU A 30 17.40 -4.26 -1.48
CA GLU A 30 16.08 -4.81 -1.16
C GLU A 30 15.06 -3.67 -1.05
N THR A 31 13.97 -3.81 -1.78
CA THR A 31 12.93 -2.80 -1.93
C THR A 31 11.60 -3.52 -1.92
N TYR A 32 10.75 -3.19 -0.95
CA TYR A 32 9.41 -3.75 -0.80
C TYR A 32 8.38 -2.74 -1.29
N PHE A 33 7.48 -3.18 -2.17
CA PHE A 33 6.44 -2.32 -2.73
C PHE A 33 5.05 -2.81 -2.30
N TYR A 34 4.16 -1.89 -1.94
CA TYR A 34 2.76 -2.20 -1.65
C TYR A 34 1.82 -1.37 -2.52
N GLN A 35 0.61 -1.90 -2.68
CA GLN A 35 -0.55 -1.18 -3.14
C GLN A 35 -1.59 -1.22 -2.02
N PHE A 36 -2.13 -0.07 -1.62
CA PHE A 36 -3.21 0.00 -0.63
C PHE A 36 -4.56 0.08 -1.34
N SER A 37 -5.35 -0.99 -1.25
CA SER A 37 -6.63 -1.14 -1.95
C SER A 37 -7.82 -1.29 -1.00
N TYR A 38 -7.57 -1.33 0.31
CA TYR A 38 -8.60 -1.54 1.32
C TYR A 38 -9.53 -0.33 1.51
N VAL A 39 -10.83 -0.57 1.34
CA VAL A 39 -11.90 0.40 1.62
C VAL A 39 -12.67 -0.08 2.86
N GLY A 40 -12.34 0.50 4.01
CA GLY A 40 -12.94 0.19 5.30
C GLY A 40 -13.85 1.29 5.85
N ASN A 41 -14.20 1.17 7.13
CA ASN A 41 -15.11 2.12 7.81
C ASN A 41 -14.39 3.18 8.63
N GLU A 42 -13.06 3.10 8.72
CA GLU A 42 -12.29 4.16 9.35
C GLU A 42 -12.44 5.46 8.58
N LYS A 43 -12.70 6.55 9.31
CA LYS A 43 -12.77 7.88 8.71
C LYS A 43 -11.40 8.23 8.14
N THR A 44 -11.35 8.64 6.88
CA THR A 44 -10.13 9.13 6.23
C THR A 44 -10.23 10.61 5.88
N GLU A 45 -9.11 11.23 5.50
CA GLU A 45 -9.12 12.64 5.04
C GLU A 45 -10.01 12.84 3.81
N THR A 46 -10.03 11.86 2.90
CA THR A 46 -10.94 11.86 1.74
C THR A 46 -12.41 11.94 2.16
N MET A 47 -12.77 11.30 3.29
CA MET A 47 -14.12 11.37 3.82
C MET A 47 -14.45 12.73 4.45
N LEU A 48 -13.44 13.47 4.93
CA LEU A 48 -13.64 14.82 5.49
C LEU A 48 -13.92 15.86 4.41
N ILE A 49 -13.39 15.68 3.19
CA ILE A 49 -13.59 16.60 2.06
C ILE A 49 -14.89 16.33 1.27
N GLY A 50 -15.86 15.62 1.86
CA GLY A 50 -17.21 15.51 1.31
C GLY A 50 -17.52 14.22 0.56
N ASN A 51 -16.67 13.18 0.66
CA ASN A 51 -17.00 11.80 0.27
C ASN A 51 -17.47 11.57 -1.18
N GLN A 52 -17.33 12.54 -2.09
CA GLN A 52 -17.81 12.40 -3.47
C GLN A 52 -17.04 11.35 -4.30
N PHE A 53 -15.88 10.90 -3.78
CA PHE A 53 -14.96 10.00 -4.49
C PHE A 53 -14.76 8.64 -3.81
N THR A 54 -15.32 8.39 -2.62
CA THR A 54 -15.10 7.11 -1.91
C THR A 54 -15.78 5.92 -2.57
N SER A 55 -16.78 6.14 -3.43
CA SER A 55 -17.38 5.09 -4.26
C SER A 55 -16.46 4.58 -5.39
N ILE A 56 -15.30 5.23 -5.61
CA ILE A 56 -14.39 4.93 -6.72
C ILE A 56 -13.22 4.03 -6.29
N GLY A 57 -12.94 3.93 -4.99
CA GLY A 57 -11.83 3.16 -4.42
C GLY A 57 -11.08 3.95 -3.34
N THR A 58 -9.85 3.53 -3.04
CA THR A 58 -8.94 4.25 -2.14
C THR A 58 -8.38 5.50 -2.81
N SER A 59 -8.24 6.56 -2.02
CA SER A 59 -7.63 7.84 -2.38
C SER A 59 -6.22 7.96 -1.81
N HIS A 60 -5.52 9.04 -2.15
CA HIS A 60 -4.09 9.21 -1.93
C HIS A 60 -3.65 9.07 -0.46
N THR A 61 -4.43 9.57 0.49
CA THR A 61 -4.05 9.64 1.92
C THR A 61 -4.86 8.70 2.81
N ASP A 62 -5.65 7.79 2.23
CA ASP A 62 -6.56 6.93 2.99
C ASP A 62 -5.82 5.90 3.86
N ASP A 63 -4.66 5.43 3.41
CA ASP A 63 -3.83 4.46 4.13
C ASP A 63 -3.29 5.02 5.46
N MET A 64 -3.12 6.33 5.57
CA MET A 64 -2.64 7.01 6.79
C MET A 64 -3.56 6.77 7.99
N SER A 65 -4.86 6.62 7.78
CA SER A 65 -5.81 6.38 8.87
C SER A 65 -5.69 4.98 9.47
N TYR A 66 -5.05 4.05 8.74
CA TYR A 66 -4.77 2.69 9.21
C TYR A 66 -3.37 2.54 9.80
N LEU A 67 -2.49 3.52 9.57
CA LEU A 67 -1.13 3.52 10.11
C LEU A 67 -0.99 4.40 11.35
N PHE A 68 -1.73 5.51 11.42
CA PHE A 68 -1.62 6.51 12.48
C PHE A 68 -2.98 6.88 13.08
N TYR A 69 -2.96 7.26 14.35
CA TYR A 69 -4.09 7.96 14.94
C TYR A 69 -4.14 9.38 14.38
N MET A 70 -5.09 9.65 13.48
CA MET A 70 -5.29 10.95 12.84
C MET A 70 -6.38 11.74 13.58
N PRO A 71 -6.05 12.76 14.42
CA PRO A 71 -7.04 13.42 15.27
C PRO A 71 -8.23 14.01 14.52
N LYS A 72 -7.99 14.57 13.33
CA LYS A 72 -9.04 15.13 12.46
C LYS A 72 -10.06 14.08 12.01
N CYS A 73 -9.64 12.83 11.87
CA CYS A 73 -10.48 11.70 11.48
C CYS A 73 -11.16 11.02 12.68
N LYS A 74 -10.76 11.37 13.91
CA LYS A 74 -11.15 10.66 15.13
C LYS A 74 -12.08 11.46 16.05
N ILE A 75 -12.60 12.59 15.56
CA ILE A 75 -13.51 13.47 16.31
C ILE A 75 -14.81 12.75 16.69
N GLU A 76 -15.42 12.03 15.75
CA GLU A 76 -16.69 11.32 15.96
C GLU A 76 -16.50 9.95 16.63
N ASN A 77 -15.41 9.26 16.31
CA ASN A 77 -15.07 7.95 16.87
C ASN A 77 -13.58 7.92 17.28
N PRO A 78 -13.25 8.27 18.53
CA PRO A 78 -11.87 8.34 19.01
C PRO A 78 -11.29 6.96 19.35
N ALA A 79 -12.11 5.92 19.46
CA ALA A 79 -11.61 4.59 19.75
C ALA A 79 -10.88 3.99 18.52
N PRO A 80 -9.88 3.12 18.73
CA PRO A 80 -9.40 2.27 17.64
C PRO A 80 -10.51 1.32 17.17
N PRO A 81 -10.41 0.78 15.94
CA PRO A 81 -11.30 -0.28 15.48
C PRO A 81 -11.41 -1.43 16.49
N VAL A 82 -12.63 -1.95 16.64
CA VAL A 82 -12.89 -3.08 17.56
C VAL A 82 -12.14 -4.32 17.11
N GLU A 83 -11.61 -5.09 18.06
CA GLU A 83 -10.93 -6.35 17.78
C GLU A 83 -11.79 -7.33 16.98
N GLY A 84 -11.16 -8.07 16.06
CA GLY A 84 -11.84 -8.99 15.15
C GLY A 84 -12.50 -8.36 13.92
N THR A 85 -12.63 -7.02 13.86
CA THR A 85 -13.13 -6.33 12.67
C THR A 85 -12.10 -6.33 11.52
N ARG A 86 -12.56 -6.12 10.28
CA ARG A 86 -11.66 -5.96 9.12
C ARG A 86 -10.74 -4.75 9.29
N ASP A 87 -11.28 -3.62 9.75
CA ASP A 87 -10.51 -2.40 10.00
C ASP A 87 -9.40 -2.64 11.02
N ARG A 88 -9.70 -3.35 12.13
CA ARG A 88 -8.66 -3.72 13.09
C ARG A 88 -7.58 -4.59 12.46
N LYS A 89 -7.95 -5.62 11.69
CA LYS A 89 -6.97 -6.51 11.05
C LYS A 89 -6.03 -5.75 10.13
N VAL A 90 -6.55 -4.81 9.34
CA VAL A 90 -5.73 -3.98 8.45
C VAL A 90 -4.79 -3.07 9.24
N VAL A 91 -5.26 -2.44 10.32
CA VAL A 91 -4.40 -1.66 11.23
C VAL A 91 -3.27 -2.54 11.80
N GLU A 92 -3.60 -3.73 12.29
CA GLU A 92 -2.63 -4.66 12.88
C GLU A 92 -1.59 -5.13 11.86
N TRP A 93 -2.03 -5.56 10.68
CA TRP A 93 -1.11 -5.96 9.61
C TRP A 93 -0.21 -4.81 9.20
N PHE A 94 -0.78 -3.63 8.95
CA PHE A 94 -0.03 -2.53 8.36
C PHE A 94 0.97 -1.96 9.37
N THR A 95 0.56 -1.67 10.60
CA THR A 95 1.47 -1.20 11.66
C THR A 95 2.55 -2.23 11.98
N ARG A 96 2.23 -3.52 11.98
CA ARG A 96 3.21 -4.58 12.20
C ARG A 96 4.23 -4.69 11.08
N MET A 97 3.82 -4.68 9.81
CA MET A 97 4.74 -4.74 8.68
C MET A 97 5.68 -3.52 8.64
N TRP A 98 5.15 -2.33 8.90
CA TRP A 98 5.97 -1.11 9.02
C TRP A 98 6.98 -1.19 10.17
N THR A 99 6.55 -1.65 11.35
CA THR A 99 7.45 -1.78 12.51
C THR A 99 8.48 -2.90 12.35
N ASN A 100 8.12 -4.01 11.71
CA ASN A 100 9.06 -5.08 11.36
C ASN A 100 10.12 -4.59 10.38
N PHE A 101 9.72 -3.86 9.33
CA PHE A 101 10.68 -3.27 8.39
C PHE A 101 11.65 -2.31 9.10
N ALA A 102 11.15 -1.45 9.99
CA ALA A 102 11.99 -0.54 10.77
C ALA A 102 12.99 -1.26 11.69
N LYS A 103 12.60 -2.40 12.27
CA LYS A 103 13.46 -3.18 13.19
C LYS A 103 14.44 -4.11 12.48
N TYR A 104 14.00 -4.74 11.40
CA TYR A 104 14.66 -5.91 10.83
C TYR A 104 15.01 -5.75 9.34
N GLY A 105 14.58 -4.68 8.68
CA GLY A 105 14.73 -4.49 7.24
C GLY A 105 13.81 -5.37 6.38
N ASN A 106 13.04 -6.28 6.98
CA ASN A 106 12.07 -7.15 6.32
C ASN A 106 10.68 -6.96 6.95
N PRO A 107 9.63 -6.60 6.18
CA PRO A 107 8.28 -6.38 6.73
C PRO A 107 7.60 -7.65 7.28
N THR A 108 7.93 -8.83 6.74
CA THR A 108 7.37 -10.13 7.11
C THR A 108 8.52 -11.10 7.42
N PRO A 109 9.27 -10.89 8.51
CA PRO A 109 10.39 -11.75 8.83
C PRO A 109 9.88 -13.17 9.19
N PRO A 110 10.61 -14.26 8.85
CA PRO A 110 10.11 -15.63 8.99
C PRO A 110 9.72 -16.05 10.41
N PHE A 111 10.23 -15.39 11.44
CA PHE A 111 9.87 -15.65 12.84
C PHE A 111 8.54 -15.02 13.25
N ASP A 112 7.98 -14.09 12.47
CA ASP A 112 6.71 -13.46 12.77
C ASP A 112 5.53 -14.32 12.28
N GLN A 113 4.94 -15.08 13.20
CA GLN A 113 3.85 -16.00 12.93
C GLN A 113 2.46 -15.35 12.81
N ASN A 114 2.29 -14.05 13.13
CA ASN A 114 0.96 -13.41 13.00
C ASN A 114 0.71 -12.82 11.60
N LEU A 115 1.67 -12.93 10.68
CA LEU A 115 1.51 -12.57 9.27
C LEU A 115 1.53 -13.86 8.44
N SER A 116 0.39 -14.20 7.84
CA SER A 116 0.26 -15.42 7.00
C SER A 116 0.85 -15.25 5.59
N THR A 117 1.13 -14.02 5.19
CA THR A 117 1.62 -13.68 3.84
C THR A 117 3.06 -13.21 3.92
N THR A 118 3.94 -13.76 3.09
CA THR A 118 5.33 -13.29 2.95
C THR A 118 5.38 -12.16 1.92
N TRP A 119 5.83 -10.98 2.32
CA TRP A 119 6.03 -9.84 1.44
C TRP A 119 7.37 -9.99 0.70
N LEU A 120 7.31 -10.29 -0.60
CA LEU A 120 8.51 -10.45 -1.42
C LEU A 120 9.05 -9.10 -1.92
N PRO A 121 10.38 -8.91 -1.94
CA PRO A 121 10.98 -7.70 -2.50
C PRO A 121 10.84 -7.68 -4.03
N VAL A 122 10.89 -6.48 -4.59
CA VAL A 122 11.03 -6.28 -6.05
C VAL A 122 12.40 -6.78 -6.49
N THR A 123 12.46 -7.51 -7.60
CA THR A 123 13.70 -8.02 -8.20
C THR A 123 14.00 -7.32 -9.52
N GLN A 124 15.08 -7.71 -10.21
CA GLN A 124 15.39 -7.14 -11.53
C GLN A 124 14.45 -7.66 -12.64
N GLU A 125 13.85 -8.83 -12.44
CA GLU A 125 13.04 -9.54 -13.43
C GLU A 125 11.54 -9.45 -13.13
N THR A 126 11.20 -9.39 -11.84
CA THR A 126 9.82 -9.47 -11.36
C THR A 126 9.48 -8.26 -10.49
N PHE A 127 8.42 -7.55 -10.87
CA PHE A 127 7.85 -6.50 -10.04
C PHE A 127 6.86 -7.11 -9.05
N ASN A 128 7.38 -7.51 -7.88
CA ASN A 128 6.60 -8.03 -6.78
C ASN A 128 5.97 -6.90 -5.96
N TYR A 129 4.72 -7.07 -5.57
CA TYR A 129 4.04 -6.14 -4.69
C TYR A 129 3.01 -6.80 -3.81
N LEU A 130 2.84 -6.27 -2.61
CA LEU A 130 1.80 -6.68 -1.69
C LEU A 130 0.58 -5.78 -1.87
N ASP A 131 -0.55 -6.35 -2.29
CA ASP A 131 -1.83 -5.67 -2.23
C ASP A 131 -2.41 -5.81 -0.82
N ILE A 132 -2.59 -4.67 -0.15
CA ILE A 132 -3.17 -4.55 1.18
C ILE A 132 -4.64 -4.14 0.99
N GLY A 133 -5.48 -5.15 0.80
CA GLY A 133 -6.92 -5.02 0.60
C GLY A 133 -7.71 -5.69 1.74
N ASP A 134 -8.87 -6.25 1.40
CA ASP A 134 -9.64 -7.11 2.31
C ASP A 134 -8.85 -8.33 2.81
N ILE A 135 -7.89 -8.75 1.99
CA ILE A 135 -6.92 -9.78 2.27
C ILE A 135 -5.52 -9.28 1.87
N LEU A 136 -4.47 -9.83 2.49
CA LEU A 136 -3.09 -9.61 2.05
C LEU A 136 -2.80 -10.51 0.85
N ASN A 137 -2.62 -9.92 -0.33
CA ASN A 137 -2.38 -10.66 -1.56
C ASN A 137 -1.04 -10.27 -2.20
N MET A 138 -0.10 -11.23 -2.30
CA MET A 138 1.12 -11.02 -3.08
C MET A 138 0.84 -11.18 -4.56
N SER A 139 1.27 -10.19 -5.35
CA SER A 139 1.14 -10.18 -6.80
C SER A 139 2.48 -9.85 -7.46
N SER A 140 2.64 -10.30 -8.69
CA SER A 140 3.89 -10.19 -9.44
C SER A 140 3.60 -9.84 -10.89
N ILE A 141 4.37 -8.91 -11.45
CA ILE A 141 4.38 -8.62 -12.88
C ILE A 141 5.71 -9.13 -13.44
N ASN A 142 5.63 -10.16 -14.28
CA ASN A 142 6.79 -10.73 -14.97
C ASN A 142 7.20 -9.85 -16.15
N ASN A 143 8.48 -9.93 -16.55
CA ASN A 143 9.03 -9.17 -17.67
C ASN A 143 8.82 -7.65 -17.55
N TYR A 144 8.82 -7.14 -16.33
CA TYR A 144 8.54 -5.73 -16.05
C TYR A 144 9.50 -4.76 -16.77
N LYS A 145 10.75 -5.20 -16.99
CA LYS A 145 11.78 -4.42 -17.68
C LYS A 145 11.43 -4.16 -19.15
N SER A 146 10.86 -5.14 -19.86
CA SER A 146 10.48 -4.98 -21.27
C SER A 146 9.25 -4.09 -21.42
N ILE A 147 8.26 -4.25 -20.53
CA ILE A 147 7.02 -3.45 -20.54
C ILE A 147 7.31 -1.95 -20.39
N LEU A 148 8.27 -1.57 -19.54
CA LEU A 148 8.59 -0.15 -19.35
C LEU A 148 9.45 0.45 -20.45
N GLN A 149 10.30 -0.35 -21.11
CA GLN A 149 11.02 0.10 -22.31
C GLN A 149 10.05 0.43 -23.45
N GLU A 150 8.94 -0.29 -23.54
CA GLU A 150 7.84 -0.02 -24.48
C GLU A 150 6.96 1.19 -24.09
N MET A 151 7.14 1.78 -22.90
CA MET A 151 6.37 2.96 -22.47
C MET A 151 7.17 4.28 -22.57
N GLN A 152 8.43 4.22 -23.03
CA GLN A 152 9.31 5.38 -23.20
C GLN A 152 9.23 6.03 -24.60
N PHE A 153 8.11 5.88 -25.33
CA PHE A 153 7.89 6.51 -26.63
C PHE A 153 7.50 7.99 -26.52
#